data_AF-A7XV37-F1
#
_entry.id   AF-A7XV37-F1
#
_cell.length_a   1.000
_cell.length_b   1.000
_cell.length_c   1.000
_cell.angle_alpha   90.00
_cell.angle_beta   90.00
_cell.angle_gamma   90.00
#
_symmetry.space_group_name_H-M   'P 1'
#
loop_
_entity.id
_entity.type
_entity.pdbx_description
1 polymer ?
#
loop_
_entity_poly.entity_id
_entity_poly.type
_entity_poly.pdbx_seq_one_letter_code
_entity_poly.pdbx_strand_id
1 'polypeptide(L)'
;GFDTACKIYAEMIGNVMIDARSTGKYYHFVRLMGRAASHITLECALQTHPNVTLIGEEVFAKKLTLKNVTDYIADVVCKRAESGYNYGVILIPEGLIDFIPEVQQLIAELNEILAHDVVDEAGVWKKKLTPQCLELFELLPLAIQEQLLLERDPHGNVQVAKIETEKMLIQMVETELDQRKQKGAYNAQFKGQFHFFGYEGRCGLPSNFDSTYCYALGYGAGSLLQSGKTGLISSVGNLAAPVEELTVGGTALTALMDVERRHGKFKPVIKKAMVELEGAPFKKFASKREEWALNNRYINPGP
;
A
#
# COMPACT_ATOMS: atom_id res chain seq x y z
N GLY A 1 6.77 -3.66 -16.23
CA GLY A 1 6.66 -2.40 -15.49
C GLY A 1 6.93 -2.56 -14.02
N PHE A 2 6.46 -3.65 -13.39
CA PHE A 2 6.65 -3.89 -11.95
C PHE A 2 8.12 -3.86 -11.51
N ASP A 3 8.99 -4.57 -12.25
CA ASP A 3 10.43 -4.62 -11.95
C ASP A 3 11.06 -3.23 -11.97
N THR A 4 10.82 -2.46 -13.04
CA THR A 4 11.32 -1.09 -13.18
C THR A 4 10.82 -0.18 -12.06
N ALA A 5 9.51 -0.19 -11.80
CA ALA A 5 8.90 0.66 -10.78
C ALA A 5 9.46 0.36 -9.38
N CYS A 6 9.58 -0.93 -9.01
CA CYS A 6 10.11 -1.33 -7.71
C CYS A 6 11.58 -0.93 -7.54
N LYS A 7 12.41 -1.04 -8.58
CA LYS A 7 13.81 -0.58 -8.53
C LYS A 7 13.92 0.92 -8.28
N ILE A 8 13.15 1.73 -9.01
CA ILE A 8 13.11 3.18 -8.81
C ILE A 8 12.64 3.53 -7.39
N TYR A 9 11.56 2.91 -6.91
CA TYR A 9 11.07 3.17 -5.56
C TYR A 9 12.06 2.70 -4.49
N ALA A 10 12.71 1.55 -4.68
CA ALA A 10 13.70 1.02 -3.75
C ALA A 10 14.95 1.91 -3.68
N GLU A 11 15.40 2.48 -4.81
CA GLU A 11 16.45 3.50 -4.84
C GLU A 11 16.05 4.72 -4.00
N MET A 12 14.87 5.29 -4.26
CA MET A 12 14.37 6.48 -3.55
C MET A 12 14.22 6.23 -2.05
N ILE A 13 13.66 5.08 -1.67
CA ILE A 13 13.53 4.65 -0.27
C ILE A 13 14.92 4.47 0.37
N GLY A 14 15.86 3.83 -0.33
CA GLY A 14 17.23 3.66 0.12
C GLY A 14 17.91 5.00 0.40
N ASN A 15 17.71 5.99 -0.47
CA ASN A 15 18.23 7.35 -0.28
C ASN A 15 17.60 8.02 0.96
N VAL A 16 16.29 7.90 1.15
CA VAL A 16 15.60 8.38 2.36
C VAL A 16 16.11 7.71 3.63
N MET A 17 16.41 6.42 3.59
CA MET A 17 16.97 5.67 4.73
C MET A 17 18.36 6.17 5.12
N ILE A 18 19.21 6.49 4.13
CA ILE A 18 20.53 7.05 4.38
C ILE A 18 20.41 8.45 4.99
N ASP A 19 19.48 9.28 4.51
CA ASP A 19 19.20 10.60 5.10
C ASP A 19 18.69 10.50 6.55
N ALA A 20 17.72 9.61 6.81
CA ALA A 20 17.19 9.36 8.14
C ALA A 20 18.30 8.93 9.11
N ARG A 21 19.21 8.04 8.68
CA ARG A 21 20.37 7.60 9.46
C ARG A 21 21.38 8.72 9.71
N SER A 22 21.56 9.62 8.74
CA SER A 22 22.54 10.71 8.82
C SER A 22 22.07 11.83 9.74
N THR A 23 20.78 12.17 9.71
CA THR A 23 20.20 13.25 10.52
C THR A 23 19.77 12.78 11.91
N GLY A 24 19.36 11.51 12.04
CA GLY A 24 19.02 10.87 13.31
C GLY A 24 17.74 11.39 14.00
N LYS A 25 16.88 12.13 13.29
CA LYS A 25 15.78 12.90 13.90
C LYS A 25 14.38 12.74 13.28
N TYR A 26 14.24 12.05 12.15
CA TYR A 26 12.97 12.00 11.39
C TYR A 26 12.48 10.57 11.23
N TYR A 27 11.15 10.39 11.34
CA TYR A 27 10.46 9.20 10.90
C TYR A 27 9.80 9.47 9.55
N HIS A 28 10.26 8.77 8.51
CA HIS A 28 9.77 8.93 7.15
C HIS A 28 8.67 7.91 6.85
N PHE A 29 7.47 8.39 6.56
CA PHE A 29 6.31 7.62 6.15
C PHE A 29 6.22 7.68 4.63
N VAL A 30 6.53 6.57 3.98
CA VAL A 30 6.58 6.47 2.52
C VAL A 30 5.36 5.69 2.05
N ARG A 31 4.40 6.41 1.46
CA ARG A 31 3.30 5.78 0.74
C ARG A 31 3.76 5.34 -0.63
N LEU A 32 3.48 4.08 -0.96
CA LEU A 32 3.78 3.47 -2.24
C LEU A 32 2.50 3.17 -2.99
N MET A 33 2.50 3.48 -4.28
CA MET A 33 1.49 2.93 -5.18
C MET A 33 1.53 1.39 -5.10
N GLY A 34 0.46 0.61 -5.05
CA GLY A 34 -0.87 0.93 -5.49
C GLY A 34 -2.04 0.26 -4.80
N ARG A 35 -3.18 0.52 -5.44
CA ARG A 35 -4.51 0.48 -4.88
C ARG A 35 -4.95 -0.90 -4.37
N ALA A 36 -4.67 -1.93 -5.15
CA ALA A 36 -5.35 -3.21 -4.97
C ALA A 36 -4.58 -4.22 -4.13
N ALA A 37 -3.26 -4.16 -4.08
CA ALA A 37 -2.43 -5.19 -3.48
C ALA A 37 -1.09 -4.60 -3.03
N SER A 38 -0.46 -5.22 -2.03
CA SER A 38 0.79 -4.73 -1.42
C SER A 38 2.06 -5.24 -2.10
N HIS A 39 1.99 -5.73 -3.34
CA HIS A 39 3.14 -6.33 -4.05
C HIS A 39 4.35 -5.38 -4.14
N ILE A 40 4.12 -4.13 -4.52
CA ILE A 40 5.18 -3.11 -4.64
C ILE A 40 5.78 -2.82 -3.26
N THR A 41 4.93 -2.64 -2.25
CA THR A 41 5.35 -2.40 -0.87
C THR A 41 6.20 -3.55 -0.32
N LEU A 42 5.79 -4.79 -0.55
CA LEU A 42 6.52 -5.99 -0.12
C LEU A 42 7.88 -6.09 -0.83
N GLU A 43 7.93 -5.88 -2.14
CA GLU A 43 9.16 -5.92 -2.90
C GLU A 43 10.15 -4.84 -2.44
N CYS A 44 9.67 -3.59 -2.30
CA CYS A 44 10.49 -2.49 -1.79
C CYS A 44 11.01 -2.78 -0.38
N ALA A 45 10.20 -3.41 0.48
CA ALA A 45 10.61 -3.78 1.82
C ALA A 45 11.72 -4.84 1.82
N LEU A 46 11.61 -5.86 0.96
CA LEU A 46 12.64 -6.89 0.79
C LEU A 46 13.95 -6.31 0.25
N GLN A 47 13.89 -5.29 -0.62
CA GLN A 47 15.07 -4.66 -1.19
C GLN A 47 15.75 -3.65 -0.25
N THR A 48 15.02 -2.99 0.65
CA THR A 48 15.53 -1.84 1.42
C THR A 48 15.59 -2.04 2.94
N HIS A 49 14.89 -3.04 3.48
CA HIS A 49 14.83 -3.36 4.92
C HIS A 49 14.36 -2.20 5.83
N PRO A 50 13.18 -1.63 5.59
CA PRO A 50 12.60 -0.58 6.44
C PRO A 50 12.27 -1.10 7.85
N ASN A 51 12.12 -0.17 8.79
CA ASN A 51 11.78 -0.54 10.18
C ASN A 51 10.34 -1.02 10.29
N VAL A 52 9.44 -0.40 9.54
CA VAL A 52 8.04 -0.83 9.50
C VAL A 52 7.61 -0.95 8.05
N THR A 53 6.85 -1.99 7.76
CA THR A 53 6.16 -2.17 6.48
C THR A 53 4.80 -2.74 6.76
N LEU A 54 3.77 -2.06 6.28
CA LEU A 54 2.41 -2.52 6.37
C LEU A 54 2.05 -3.33 5.12
N ILE A 55 1.43 -4.49 5.32
CA ILE A 55 0.91 -5.33 4.24
C ILE A 55 -0.61 -5.38 4.39
N GLY A 56 -1.33 -4.79 3.44
CA GLY A 56 -2.79 -4.69 3.49
C GLY A 56 -3.47 -6.06 3.64
N GLU A 57 -2.99 -7.06 2.91
CA GLU A 57 -3.50 -8.43 2.96
C GLU A 57 -3.36 -9.05 4.37
N GLU A 58 -2.27 -8.76 5.09
CA GLU A 58 -2.08 -9.21 6.48
C GLU A 58 -3.01 -8.47 7.43
N VAL A 59 -3.18 -7.15 7.24
CA VAL A 59 -4.10 -6.29 8.02
C VAL A 59 -5.53 -6.82 7.92
N PHE A 60 -5.97 -7.13 6.70
CA PHE A 60 -7.31 -7.68 6.45
C PHE A 60 -7.47 -9.08 7.06
N ALA A 61 -6.51 -9.98 6.84
CA ALA A 61 -6.56 -11.35 7.36
C ALA A 61 -6.62 -11.41 8.89
N LYS A 62 -5.90 -10.50 9.57
CA LYS A 62 -5.89 -10.39 11.04
C LYS A 62 -7.00 -9.50 11.59
N LYS A 63 -7.82 -8.87 10.74
CA LYS A 63 -8.88 -7.93 11.12
C LYS A 63 -8.36 -6.80 12.02
N LEU A 64 -7.19 -6.27 11.72
CA LEU A 64 -6.59 -5.20 12.52
C LEU A 64 -7.40 -3.90 12.35
N THR A 65 -7.58 -3.18 13.44
CA THR A 65 -8.16 -1.84 13.44
C THR A 65 -7.12 -0.79 13.08
N LEU A 66 -7.56 0.41 12.72
CA LEU A 66 -6.69 1.55 12.50
C LEU A 66 -5.91 1.91 13.77
N LYS A 67 -6.53 1.74 14.94
CA LYS A 67 -5.84 1.87 16.24
C LYS A 67 -4.73 0.83 16.37
N ASN A 68 -4.96 -0.45 16.03
CA ASN A 68 -3.91 -1.48 16.11
C ASN A 68 -2.72 -1.17 15.21
N VAL A 69 -2.96 -0.65 14.00
CA VAL A 69 -1.89 -0.23 13.09
C VAL A 69 -1.09 0.93 13.68
N THR A 70 -1.77 1.94 14.22
CA THR A 70 -1.14 3.10 14.89
C THR A 70 -0.35 2.67 16.13
N ASP A 71 -0.93 1.83 16.99
CA ASP A 71 -0.29 1.30 18.19
C ASP A 71 0.98 0.53 17.84
N TYR A 72 0.94 -0.30 16.80
CA TYR A 72 2.11 -1.05 16.33
C TYR A 72 3.25 -0.13 15.89
N ILE A 73 2.96 0.92 15.12
CA ILE A 73 3.98 1.90 14.73
C ILE A 73 4.53 2.62 15.96
N ALA A 74 3.66 3.08 16.87
CA ALA A 74 4.06 3.77 18.09
C ALA A 74 4.92 2.87 19.00
N ASP A 75 4.60 1.57 19.11
CA ASP A 75 5.38 0.59 19.87
C ASP A 75 6.80 0.43 19.31
N VAL A 76 6.94 0.36 17.98
CA VAL A 76 8.26 0.30 17.34
C VAL A 76 9.03 1.60 17.59
N VAL A 77 8.39 2.76 17.46
CA VAL A 77 9.01 4.07 17.75
C VAL A 77 9.51 4.15 19.20
N CYS A 78 8.69 3.75 20.18
CA CYS A 78 9.06 3.71 21.59
C CYS A 78 10.28 2.81 21.84
N LYS A 79 10.24 1.56 21.37
CA LYS A 79 11.36 0.60 21.54
C LYS A 79 12.66 1.09 20.90
N ARG A 80 12.56 1.75 19.74
CA ARG A 80 13.71 2.36 19.07
C ARG A 80 14.27 3.54 19.84
N ALA A 81 13.40 4.38 20.43
CA ALA A 81 13.81 5.49 21.26
C ALA A 81 14.57 5.04 22.52
N GLU A 82 14.18 3.92 23.14
CA GLU A 82 14.93 3.28 24.25
C GLU A 82 16.35 2.88 23.83
N SER A 83 16.53 2.51 22.56
CA SER A 83 17.83 2.18 21.96
C SER A 83 18.60 3.42 21.44
N GLY A 84 18.09 4.64 21.69
CA GLY A 84 18.67 5.89 21.22
C GLY A 84 18.38 6.24 19.75
N TYR A 85 17.51 5.48 19.07
CA TYR A 85 17.14 5.73 17.68
C TYR A 85 15.82 6.51 17.59
N ASN A 86 15.94 7.81 17.31
CA ASN A 86 14.80 8.73 17.13
C ASN A 86 14.47 8.97 15.64
N TYR A 87 14.74 7.98 14.80
CA TYR A 87 14.49 8.02 13.37
C TYR A 87 14.08 6.64 12.85
N GLY A 88 13.45 6.61 11.68
CA GLY A 88 13.09 5.37 11.02
C GLY A 88 12.38 5.60 9.69
N VAL A 89 12.14 4.50 8.97
CA VAL A 89 11.39 4.50 7.71
C VAL A 89 10.26 3.48 7.79
N ILE A 90 9.07 3.93 7.39
CA ILE A 90 7.80 3.20 7.46
C ILE A 90 7.22 3.15 6.04
N LEU A 91 7.02 1.96 5.48
CA LEU A 91 6.39 1.78 4.16
C LEU A 91 4.91 1.46 4.30
N ILE A 92 4.09 2.17 3.51
CA ILE A 92 2.64 2.12 3.56
C ILE A 92 2.10 1.85 2.14
N PRO A 93 1.30 0.80 1.92
CA PRO A 93 0.62 0.62 0.65
C PRO A 93 -0.48 1.68 0.54
N GLU A 94 -0.61 2.33 -0.62
CA GLU A 94 -1.64 3.33 -0.89
C GLU A 94 -3.06 2.81 -0.62
N GLY A 95 -3.31 1.54 -0.92
CA GLY A 95 -4.59 0.88 -0.69
C GLY A 95 -4.86 0.48 0.76
N LEU A 96 -3.99 0.77 1.74
CA LEU A 96 -4.09 0.24 3.12
C LEU A 96 -5.49 0.42 3.74
N ILE A 97 -6.12 1.56 3.50
CA ILE A 97 -7.44 1.90 4.05
C ILE A 97 -8.52 0.92 3.57
N ASP A 98 -8.43 0.46 2.32
CA ASP A 98 -9.35 -0.55 1.77
C ASP A 98 -9.17 -1.93 2.42
N PHE A 99 -8.10 -2.16 3.19
CA PHE A 99 -7.85 -3.44 3.88
C PHE A 99 -8.25 -3.42 5.36
N ILE A 100 -8.62 -2.26 5.92
CA ILE A 100 -9.04 -2.14 7.32
C ILE A 100 -10.56 -2.32 7.40
N PRO A 101 -11.07 -3.42 8.00
CA PRO A 101 -12.50 -3.75 7.93
C PRO A 101 -13.45 -2.67 8.49
N GLU A 102 -13.07 -2.03 9.59
CA GLU A 102 -13.88 -0.95 10.19
C GLU A 102 -13.95 0.28 9.28
N VAL A 103 -12.90 0.57 8.51
CA VAL A 103 -12.91 1.68 7.56
C VAL A 103 -13.71 1.31 6.31
N GLN A 104 -13.68 0.05 5.86
CA GLN A 104 -14.56 -0.42 4.79
C GLN A 104 -16.04 -0.25 5.18
N GLN A 105 -16.40 -0.59 6.41
CA GLN A 105 -17.76 -0.41 6.93
C GLN A 105 -18.14 1.07 6.97
N LEU A 106 -17.26 1.93 7.51
CA LEU A 106 -17.47 3.38 7.52
C LEU A 106 -17.67 3.93 6.09
N ILE A 107 -16.83 3.51 5.14
CA ILE A 107 -16.95 3.91 3.74
C ILE A 107 -18.29 3.45 3.13
N ALA A 108 -18.72 2.23 3.43
CA ALA A 108 -20.00 1.71 2.93
C ALA A 108 -21.19 2.52 3.48
N GLU A 109 -21.22 2.79 4.79
CA GLU A 109 -22.26 3.63 5.41
C GLU A 109 -22.25 5.05 4.83
N LEU A 110 -21.07 5.66 4.69
CA LEU A 110 -20.93 6.97 4.06
C LEU A 110 -21.42 6.98 2.61
N ASN A 111 -21.18 5.91 1.84
CA ASN A 111 -21.64 5.81 0.46
C ASN A 111 -23.17 5.74 0.38
N GLU A 112 -23.82 5.03 1.29
CA GLU A 112 -25.28 4.97 1.34
C GLU A 112 -25.89 6.34 1.68
N ILE A 113 -25.29 7.06 2.63
CA ILE A 113 -25.73 8.41 3.02
C ILE A 113 -25.53 9.40 1.87
N LEU A 114 -24.35 9.42 1.25
CA LEU A 114 -24.01 10.34 0.15
C LEU A 114 -24.84 10.09 -1.13
N ALA A 115 -25.32 8.87 -1.33
CA ALA A 115 -26.15 8.54 -2.49
C ALA A 115 -27.60 9.04 -2.37
N HIS A 116 -28.11 9.24 -1.14
CA HIS A 116 -29.52 9.55 -0.89
C HIS A 116 -29.74 10.94 -0.27
N ASP A 117 -28.75 11.49 0.43
CA ASP A 117 -28.86 12.74 1.17
C ASP A 117 -27.77 13.74 0.75
N VAL A 118 -28.10 15.03 0.83
CA VAL A 118 -27.10 16.10 0.77
C VAL A 118 -26.44 16.17 2.14
N VAL A 119 -25.10 16.09 2.19
CA VAL A 119 -24.33 16.32 3.42
C VAL A 119 -24.68 17.70 3.95
N ASP A 120 -25.39 17.76 5.06
CA ASP A 120 -25.80 19.02 5.65
C ASP A 120 -24.62 19.64 6.43
N GLU A 121 -24.39 20.94 6.25
CA GLU A 121 -23.34 21.68 6.97
C GLU A 121 -23.53 21.62 8.50
N ALA A 122 -24.75 21.37 8.97
CA ALA A 122 -25.09 21.22 10.38
C ALA A 122 -24.69 19.85 10.98
N GLY A 123 -24.22 18.90 10.17
CA GLY A 123 -23.69 17.62 10.63
C GLY A 123 -24.73 16.63 11.15
N VAL A 124 -26.01 16.80 10.82
CA VAL A 124 -27.09 15.88 11.23
C VAL A 124 -26.89 14.49 10.63
N TRP A 125 -26.28 14.40 9.44
CA TRP A 125 -25.90 13.14 8.81
C TRP A 125 -25.04 12.23 9.70
N LYS A 126 -24.23 12.80 10.62
CA LYS A 126 -23.41 12.01 11.56
C LYS A 126 -24.24 11.11 12.47
N LYS A 127 -25.49 11.50 12.77
CA LYS A 127 -26.43 10.69 13.57
C LYS A 127 -26.96 9.45 12.83
N LYS A 128 -26.77 9.39 11.51
CA LYS A 128 -27.16 8.24 10.68
C LYS A 128 -26.08 7.15 10.67
N LEU A 129 -24.85 7.48 11.04
CA LEU A 129 -23.79 6.49 11.21
C LEU A 129 -24.07 5.61 12.43
N THR A 130 -23.65 4.36 12.35
CA THR A 130 -23.61 3.50 13.53
C THR A 130 -22.66 4.09 14.58
N PRO A 131 -22.88 3.85 15.89
CA PRO A 131 -22.02 4.41 16.94
C PRO A 131 -20.53 4.09 16.77
N GLN A 132 -20.22 2.89 16.25
CA GLN A 132 -18.86 2.45 15.97
C GLN A 132 -18.22 3.23 14.81
N CYS A 133 -18.97 3.41 13.72
CA CYS A 133 -18.51 4.21 12.57
C CYS A 133 -18.37 5.70 12.93
N LEU A 134 -19.25 6.22 13.80
CA LEU A 134 -19.14 7.59 14.29
C LEU A 134 -17.87 7.79 15.14
N GLU A 135 -17.59 6.88 16.07
CA GLU A 135 -16.37 6.92 16.89
C GLU A 135 -15.11 6.86 16.01
N LEU A 136 -15.09 5.95 15.02
CA LEU A 136 -13.99 5.88 14.07
C LEU A 136 -13.86 7.17 13.25
N PHE A 137 -14.97 7.73 12.77
CA PHE A 137 -14.96 8.96 12.00
C PHE A 137 -14.43 10.15 12.81
N GLU A 138 -14.79 10.24 14.09
CA GLU A 138 -14.30 11.28 15.01
C GLU A 138 -12.83 11.09 15.40
N LEU A 139 -12.33 9.85 15.39
CA LEU A 139 -10.91 9.54 15.60
C LEU A 139 -10.03 10.00 14.43
N LEU A 140 -10.58 10.02 13.21
CA LEU A 140 -9.83 10.42 12.02
C LEU A 140 -9.49 11.92 12.06
N PRO A 141 -8.33 12.33 11.53
CA PRO A 141 -8.02 13.74 11.38
C PRO A 141 -8.99 14.46 10.45
N LEU A 142 -9.24 15.75 10.71
CA LEU A 142 -10.24 16.55 9.97
C LEU A 142 -10.02 16.53 8.44
N ALA A 143 -8.78 16.64 7.99
CA ALA A 143 -8.45 16.59 6.56
C ALA A 143 -8.86 15.25 5.91
N ILE A 144 -8.79 14.15 6.66
CA ILE A 144 -9.19 12.82 6.17
C ILE A 144 -10.70 12.67 6.21
N GLN A 145 -11.37 13.20 7.25
CA GLN A 145 -12.82 13.27 7.31
C GLN A 145 -13.38 13.98 6.06
N GLU A 146 -12.81 15.12 5.68
CA GLU A 146 -13.17 15.87 4.47
C GLU A 146 -12.89 15.05 3.19
N GLN A 147 -11.72 14.42 3.09
CA GLN A 147 -11.36 13.58 1.93
C GLN A 147 -12.30 12.38 1.75
N LEU A 148 -12.78 11.78 2.85
CA LEU A 148 -13.76 10.69 2.81
C LEU A 148 -15.15 11.15 2.37
N LEU A 149 -15.45 12.45 2.42
CA LEU A 149 -16.71 13.04 1.96
C LEU A 149 -16.65 13.55 0.52
N LEU A 150 -15.48 13.54 -0.13
CA LEU A 150 -15.32 13.97 -1.52
C LEU A 150 -16.07 13.09 -2.53
N GLU A 151 -16.30 13.64 -3.72
CA GLU A 151 -16.97 12.97 -4.84
C GLU A 151 -16.34 11.61 -5.17
N ARG A 152 -17.22 10.63 -5.41
CA ARG A 152 -16.85 9.25 -5.74
C ARG A 152 -16.39 9.14 -7.19
N ASP A 153 -15.62 8.07 -7.48
CA ASP A 153 -15.27 7.74 -8.86
C ASP A 153 -16.52 7.30 -9.66
N PRO A 154 -16.47 7.20 -11.00
CA PRO A 154 -17.60 6.76 -11.83
C PRO A 154 -18.13 5.35 -11.50
N HIS A 155 -17.41 4.59 -10.67
CA HIS A 155 -17.79 3.27 -10.19
C HIS A 155 -18.31 3.29 -8.74
N GLY A 156 -18.56 4.48 -8.17
CA GLY A 156 -19.10 4.67 -6.82
C GLY A 156 -18.11 4.41 -5.70
N ASN A 157 -16.80 4.28 -5.99
CA ASN A 157 -15.79 4.04 -4.97
C ASN A 157 -15.19 5.34 -4.46
N VAL A 158 -14.73 5.33 -3.22
CA VAL A 158 -13.88 6.40 -2.68
C VAL A 158 -12.60 6.46 -3.50
N GLN A 159 -12.13 7.67 -3.77
CA GLN A 159 -10.87 7.90 -4.46
C GLN A 159 -9.71 7.68 -3.48
N VAL A 160 -9.42 6.42 -3.12
CA VAL A 160 -8.38 6.04 -2.14
C VAL A 160 -7.01 6.63 -2.48
N ALA A 161 -6.72 6.80 -3.78
CA ALA A 161 -5.51 7.44 -4.25
C ALA A 161 -5.30 8.88 -3.76
N LYS A 162 -6.41 9.58 -3.50
CA LYS A 162 -6.43 10.94 -2.97
C LYS A 162 -6.35 10.97 -1.44
N ILE A 163 -6.56 9.83 -0.77
CA ILE A 163 -6.49 9.78 0.68
C ILE A 163 -5.02 9.74 1.10
N GLU A 164 -4.60 10.75 1.83
CA GLU A 164 -3.22 10.92 2.30
C GLU A 164 -2.97 10.06 3.55
N THR A 165 -3.04 8.73 3.37
CA THR A 165 -2.93 7.72 4.43
C THR A 165 -1.68 7.87 5.29
N GLU A 166 -0.56 8.27 4.68
CA GLU A 166 0.70 8.56 5.35
C GLU A 166 0.60 9.74 6.32
N LYS A 167 -0.11 10.81 5.95
CA LYS A 167 -0.32 11.97 6.82
C LYS A 167 -1.29 11.64 7.94
N MET A 168 -2.33 10.87 7.63
CA MET A 168 -3.26 10.34 8.62
C MET A 168 -2.51 9.56 9.71
N LEU A 169 -1.68 8.58 9.30
CA LEU A 169 -0.93 7.76 10.25
C LEU A 169 0.10 8.58 11.04
N ILE A 170 0.75 9.59 10.44
CA ILE A 170 1.63 10.50 11.19
C ILE A 170 0.86 11.17 12.33
N GLN A 171 -0.29 11.80 12.04
CA GLN A 171 -1.06 12.53 13.05
C GLN A 171 -1.63 11.62 14.15
N MET A 172 -2.04 10.41 13.77
CA MET A 172 -2.52 9.42 14.74
C MET A 172 -1.38 8.91 15.65
N VAL A 173 -0.20 8.64 15.08
CA VAL A 173 0.98 8.22 15.84
C VAL A 173 1.49 9.36 16.73
N GLU A 174 1.46 10.61 16.27
CA GLU A 174 1.79 11.79 17.09
C GLU A 174 0.88 11.89 18.31
N THR A 175 -0.44 11.77 18.09
CA THR A 175 -1.43 11.82 19.17
C THR A 175 -1.23 10.69 20.18
N GLU A 176 -0.98 9.46 19.72
CA GLU A 176 -0.71 8.30 20.59
C GLU A 176 0.61 8.47 21.36
N LEU A 177 1.68 8.95 20.72
CA LEU A 177 2.97 9.18 21.38
C LEU A 177 2.90 10.32 22.40
N ASP A 178 2.11 11.36 22.16
CA ASP A 178 1.87 12.43 23.13
C ASP A 178 1.12 11.92 24.36
N GLN A 179 0.12 11.05 24.19
CA GLN A 179 -0.54 10.38 25.31
C GLN A 179 0.44 9.50 26.10
N ARG A 180 1.31 8.76 25.42
CA ARG A 180 2.36 7.94 26.07
C ARG A 180 3.38 8.81 26.80
N LYS A 181 3.71 9.98 26.26
CA LYS A 181 4.59 10.96 26.90
C LYS A 181 4.00 11.54 28.18
N GLN A 182 2.71 11.87 28.18
CA GLN A 182 2.00 12.29 29.40
C GLN A 182 1.99 11.21 30.49
N LYS A 183 1.96 9.93 30.09
CA LYS A 183 2.05 8.77 30.98
C LYS A 183 3.49 8.40 31.38
N GLY A 184 4.51 9.10 30.86
CA GLY A 184 5.92 8.81 31.12
C GLY A 184 6.49 7.60 30.37
N ALA A 185 5.73 7.00 29.45
CA ALA A 185 6.14 5.83 28.66
C ALA A 185 6.92 6.18 27.38
N TYR A 186 7.04 7.47 27.05
CA TYR A 186 7.81 7.96 25.91
C TYR A 186 8.49 9.28 26.26
N ASN A 187 9.81 9.37 26.08
CA ASN A 187 10.62 10.52 26.50
C ASN A 187 11.37 11.21 25.34
N ALA A 188 11.22 10.72 24.11
CA ALA A 188 11.88 11.28 22.94
C ALA A 188 11.00 12.26 22.17
N GLN A 189 11.55 12.80 21.07
CA GLN A 189 10.84 13.66 20.14
C GLN A 189 10.51 12.87 18.88
N PHE A 190 9.24 12.86 18.49
CA PHE A 190 8.80 12.33 17.20
C PHE A 190 8.65 13.48 16.20
N LYS A 191 9.11 13.27 14.97
CA LYS A 191 8.89 14.17 13.83
C LYS A 191 8.60 13.35 12.59
N GLY A 192 7.34 13.30 12.20
CA GLY A 192 6.92 12.65 10.96
C GLY A 192 7.32 13.46 9.73
N GLN A 193 7.77 12.79 8.69
CA GLN A 193 7.92 13.33 7.33
C GLN A 193 7.20 12.39 6.38
N PHE A 194 6.44 12.92 5.43
CA PHE A 194 5.67 12.10 4.49
C PHE A 194 6.28 12.15 3.09
N HIS A 195 6.16 11.04 2.38
CA HIS A 195 6.56 10.88 0.99
C HIS A 195 5.49 10.06 0.28
N PHE A 196 5.23 10.37 -0.99
CA PHE A 196 4.38 9.54 -1.84
C PHE A 196 5.13 9.24 -3.13
N PHE A 197 5.51 7.97 -3.30
CA PHE A 197 6.18 7.50 -4.51
C PHE A 197 5.20 6.70 -5.37
N GLY A 198 4.99 7.17 -6.59
CA GLY A 198 4.01 6.63 -7.51
C GLY A 198 4.29 7.04 -8.95
N TYR A 199 3.85 8.24 -9.34
CA TYR A 199 3.87 8.68 -10.73
C TYR A 199 5.27 8.66 -11.37
N GLU A 200 6.30 8.98 -10.61
CA GLU A 200 7.70 8.95 -11.03
C GLU A 200 8.18 7.56 -11.46
N GLY A 201 7.69 6.50 -10.82
CA GLY A 201 8.06 5.11 -11.16
C GLY A 201 7.31 4.54 -12.37
N ARG A 202 6.23 5.20 -12.84
CA ARG A 202 5.43 4.73 -13.98
C ARG A 202 6.04 5.02 -15.33
N CYS A 203 6.87 6.07 -15.41
CA CYS A 203 7.48 6.55 -16.64
C CYS A 203 9.01 6.48 -16.62
N GLY A 204 9.58 5.69 -15.71
CA GLY A 204 11.01 5.43 -15.67
C GLY A 204 11.51 4.67 -16.91
N LEU A 205 12.80 4.79 -17.21
CA LEU A 205 13.43 3.99 -18.25
C LEU A 205 13.33 2.51 -17.88
N PRO A 206 12.83 1.64 -18.79
CA PRO A 206 12.61 0.25 -18.46
C PRO A 206 13.94 -0.45 -18.17
N SER A 207 13.96 -1.29 -17.14
CA SER A 207 15.09 -2.18 -16.88
C SER A 207 15.33 -3.13 -18.07
N ASN A 208 16.49 -3.79 -18.11
CA ASN A 208 16.74 -4.82 -19.12
C ASN A 208 15.69 -5.95 -19.07
N PHE A 209 15.23 -6.30 -17.86
CA PHE A 209 14.17 -7.29 -17.65
C PHE A 209 12.87 -6.83 -18.31
N ASP A 210 12.37 -5.64 -17.96
CA ASP A 210 11.11 -5.13 -18.50
C ASP A 210 11.21 -4.83 -20.00
N SER A 211 12.37 -4.38 -20.48
CA SER A 211 12.62 -4.15 -21.92
C SER A 211 12.50 -5.45 -22.70
N THR A 212 13.19 -6.51 -22.24
CA THR A 212 13.17 -7.83 -22.88
C THR A 212 11.79 -8.47 -22.79
N TYR A 213 11.16 -8.43 -21.61
CA TYR A 213 9.85 -9.00 -21.37
C TYR A 213 8.76 -8.32 -22.21
N CYS A 214 8.73 -6.98 -22.24
CA CYS A 214 7.76 -6.23 -23.05
C CYS A 214 7.96 -6.48 -24.55
N TYR A 215 9.21 -6.56 -25.02
CA TYR A 215 9.51 -6.88 -26.41
C TYR A 215 9.00 -8.29 -26.78
N ALA A 216 9.30 -9.30 -25.95
CA ALA A 216 8.84 -10.67 -26.15
C ALA A 216 7.31 -10.79 -26.14
N LEU A 217 6.62 -10.05 -25.25
CA LEU A 217 5.15 -9.99 -25.23
C LEU A 217 4.58 -9.45 -26.54
N GLY A 218 5.15 -8.36 -27.07
CA GLY A 218 4.73 -7.77 -28.34
C GLY A 218 4.96 -8.72 -29.53
N TYR A 219 6.14 -9.35 -29.58
CA TYR A 219 6.47 -10.35 -30.60
C TYR A 219 5.53 -11.57 -30.55
N GLY A 220 5.24 -12.06 -29.34
CA GLY A 220 4.27 -13.13 -29.09
C GLY A 220 2.87 -12.78 -29.56
N ALA A 221 2.40 -11.56 -29.28
CA ALA A 221 1.10 -11.08 -29.74
C ALA A 221 1.00 -11.06 -31.28
N GLY A 222 2.04 -10.58 -31.96
CA GLY A 222 2.13 -10.63 -33.43
C GLY A 222 2.05 -12.05 -33.98
N SER A 223 2.77 -12.99 -33.36
CA SER A 223 2.79 -14.41 -33.75
C SER A 223 1.43 -15.09 -33.55
N LEU A 224 0.73 -14.78 -32.45
CA LEU A 224 -0.62 -15.28 -32.17
C LEU A 224 -1.64 -14.76 -33.20
N LEU A 225 -1.55 -13.47 -33.55
CA LEU A 225 -2.41 -12.86 -34.58
C LEU A 225 -2.17 -13.47 -35.95
N GLN A 226 -0.90 -13.65 -36.36
CA GLN A 226 -0.54 -14.30 -37.61
C GLN A 226 -1.08 -15.74 -37.70
N SER A 227 -1.17 -16.42 -36.55
CA SER A 227 -1.74 -17.77 -36.42
C SER A 227 -3.27 -17.80 -36.33
N GLY A 228 -3.94 -16.66 -36.55
CA GLY A 228 -5.41 -16.54 -36.54
C GLY A 228 -6.06 -16.72 -35.16
N LYS A 229 -5.32 -16.47 -34.07
CA LYS A 229 -5.85 -16.60 -32.70
C LYS A 229 -6.48 -15.29 -32.21
N THR A 230 -7.49 -15.40 -31.34
CA THR A 230 -8.17 -14.27 -30.69
C THR A 230 -8.55 -14.62 -29.25
N GLY A 231 -8.84 -13.62 -28.41
CA GLY A 231 -9.23 -13.82 -27.01
C GLY A 231 -8.12 -14.33 -26.09
N LEU A 232 -6.86 -14.21 -26.51
CA LEU A 232 -5.68 -14.60 -25.75
C LEU A 232 -4.90 -13.38 -25.25
N ILE A 233 -4.32 -13.49 -24.05
CA ILE A 233 -3.30 -12.59 -23.53
C ILE A 233 -1.94 -13.18 -23.91
N SER A 234 -1.08 -12.39 -24.56
CA SER A 234 0.31 -12.78 -24.81
C SER A 234 1.02 -13.05 -23.48
N SER A 235 1.69 -14.19 -23.35
CA SER A 235 2.30 -14.63 -22.11
C SER A 235 3.73 -15.11 -22.35
N VAL A 236 4.65 -14.70 -21.49
CA VAL A 236 6.03 -15.20 -21.46
C VAL A 236 6.27 -15.93 -20.15
N GLY A 237 6.78 -17.16 -20.25
CA GLY A 237 7.11 -18.04 -19.12
C GLY A 237 8.61 -18.12 -18.89
N ASN A 238 9.01 -18.79 -17.79
CA ASN A 238 10.40 -18.94 -17.37
C ASN A 238 11.16 -17.63 -17.14
N LEU A 239 10.48 -16.60 -16.62
CA LEU A 239 11.03 -15.24 -16.48
C LEU A 239 12.29 -15.13 -15.57
N ALA A 240 12.59 -16.15 -14.77
CA ALA A 240 13.81 -16.20 -13.95
C ALA A 240 15.01 -16.83 -14.69
N ALA A 241 14.79 -17.47 -15.83
CA ALA A 241 15.82 -18.09 -16.66
C ALA A 241 16.47 -17.07 -17.61
N PRO A 242 17.62 -17.40 -18.23
CA PRO A 242 18.19 -16.60 -19.31
C PRO A 242 17.22 -16.38 -20.46
N VAL A 243 17.45 -15.32 -21.24
CA VAL A 243 16.53 -14.87 -22.31
C VAL A 243 16.29 -15.97 -23.35
N GLU A 244 17.28 -16.81 -23.59
CA GLU A 244 17.26 -17.92 -24.53
C GLU A 244 16.30 -19.06 -24.12
N GLU A 245 15.96 -19.14 -22.84
CA GLU A 245 15.09 -20.18 -22.26
C GLU A 245 13.66 -19.68 -21.99
N LEU A 246 13.36 -18.43 -22.37
CA LEU A 246 12.03 -17.86 -22.25
C LEU A 246 11.06 -18.56 -23.21
N THR A 247 9.89 -18.92 -22.70
CA THR A 247 8.82 -19.52 -23.51
C THR A 247 7.78 -18.45 -23.83
N VAL A 248 7.37 -18.31 -25.10
CA VAL A 248 6.33 -17.34 -25.51
C VAL A 248 5.08 -18.09 -25.97
N GLY A 249 3.91 -17.63 -25.54
CA GLY A 249 2.62 -18.25 -25.85
C GLY A 249 1.43 -17.33 -25.63
N GLY A 250 0.23 -17.91 -25.57
CA GLY A 250 -1.02 -17.19 -25.31
C GLY A 250 -1.84 -17.87 -24.23
N THR A 251 -2.25 -17.10 -23.22
CA THR A 251 -3.14 -17.55 -22.14
C THR A 251 -4.57 -17.10 -22.46
N ALA A 252 -5.56 -17.99 -22.34
CA ALA A 252 -6.95 -17.63 -22.58
C ALA A 252 -7.44 -16.60 -21.56
N LEU A 253 -7.99 -15.48 -22.02
CA LEU A 253 -8.48 -14.41 -21.16
C LEU A 253 -9.52 -14.92 -20.16
N THR A 254 -10.42 -15.80 -20.61
CA THR A 254 -11.50 -16.37 -19.80
C THR A 254 -11.00 -17.23 -18.64
N ALA A 255 -9.79 -17.80 -18.73
CA ALA A 255 -9.20 -18.58 -17.65
C ALA A 255 -8.79 -17.72 -16.44
N LEU A 256 -8.72 -16.39 -16.60
CA LEU A 256 -8.41 -15.43 -15.55
C LEU A 256 -9.65 -14.69 -15.02
N MET A 257 -10.83 -14.98 -15.57
CA MET A 257 -12.06 -14.28 -15.22
C MET A 257 -12.76 -14.94 -14.04
N ASP A 258 -13.41 -14.10 -13.24
CA ASP A 258 -14.33 -14.45 -12.16
C ASP A 258 -15.59 -13.58 -12.29
N VAL A 259 -16.63 -13.88 -11.51
CA VAL A 259 -17.90 -13.12 -11.52
C VAL A 259 -18.00 -12.29 -10.24
N GLU A 260 -17.94 -10.96 -10.38
CA GLU A 260 -18.12 -10.02 -9.28
C GLU A 260 -19.45 -9.25 -9.41
N ARG A 261 -20.07 -8.89 -8.28
CA ARG A 261 -21.26 -8.02 -8.27
C ARG A 261 -20.83 -6.56 -8.21
N ARG A 262 -21.11 -5.78 -9.25
CA ARG A 262 -20.83 -4.33 -9.33
C ARG A 262 -22.09 -3.55 -9.68
N HIS A 263 -22.42 -2.52 -8.90
CA HIS A 263 -23.69 -1.77 -9.01
C HIS A 263 -24.92 -2.69 -9.06
N GLY A 264 -24.97 -3.67 -8.16
CA GLY A 264 -26.08 -4.62 -8.06
C GLY A 264 -26.13 -5.70 -9.14
N LYS A 265 -25.32 -5.63 -10.21
CA LYS A 265 -25.30 -6.59 -11.33
C LYS A 265 -24.05 -7.47 -11.31
N PHE A 266 -24.19 -8.75 -11.65
CA PHE A 266 -23.05 -9.65 -11.85
C PHE A 266 -22.35 -9.32 -13.17
N LYS A 267 -21.04 -9.09 -13.11
CA LYS A 267 -20.20 -8.77 -14.26
C LYS A 267 -18.95 -9.67 -14.27
N PRO A 268 -18.53 -10.19 -15.44
CA PRO A 268 -17.29 -10.93 -15.54
C PRO A 268 -16.11 -9.95 -15.46
N VAL A 269 -15.14 -10.26 -14.62
CA VAL A 269 -13.97 -9.41 -14.35
C VAL A 269 -12.73 -10.27 -14.15
N ILE A 270 -11.54 -9.72 -14.37
CA ILE A 270 -10.29 -10.42 -14.04
C ILE A 270 -10.07 -10.32 -12.53
N LYS A 271 -9.90 -11.46 -11.87
CA LYS A 271 -9.60 -11.51 -10.44
C LYS A 271 -8.24 -10.86 -10.18
N LYS A 272 -8.20 -9.93 -9.21
CA LYS A 272 -6.95 -9.29 -8.80
C LYS A 272 -6.10 -10.29 -8.00
N ALA A 273 -4.84 -10.45 -8.39
CA ALA A 273 -3.87 -11.24 -7.63
C ALA A 273 -3.31 -10.40 -6.47
N MET A 274 -3.49 -10.89 -5.25
CA MET A 274 -3.11 -10.23 -4.00
C MET A 274 -1.80 -10.84 -3.46
N VAL A 275 -1.18 -10.23 -2.45
CA VAL A 275 -0.05 -10.85 -1.77
C VAL A 275 -0.48 -12.16 -1.10
N GLU A 276 0.21 -13.24 -1.42
CA GLU A 276 0.00 -14.55 -0.78
C GLU A 276 0.74 -14.60 0.56
N LEU A 277 0.00 -14.60 1.68
CA LEU A 277 0.58 -14.65 3.02
C LEU A 277 1.32 -15.97 3.32
N GLU A 278 0.99 -17.04 2.61
CA GLU A 278 1.72 -18.30 2.69
C GLU A 278 2.85 -18.43 1.65
N GLY A 279 2.98 -17.43 0.77
CA GLY A 279 3.99 -17.37 -0.29
C GLY A 279 5.39 -17.08 0.25
N ALA A 280 6.41 -17.52 -0.51
CA ALA A 280 7.81 -17.35 -0.13
C ALA A 280 8.23 -15.88 0.12
N PRO A 281 7.80 -14.88 -0.69
CA PRO A 281 8.16 -13.49 -0.45
C PRO A 281 7.66 -12.96 0.90
N PHE A 282 6.39 -13.18 1.23
CA PHE A 282 5.82 -12.73 2.50
C PHE A 282 6.44 -13.47 3.69
N LYS A 283 6.62 -14.79 3.60
CA LYS A 283 7.30 -15.58 4.65
C LYS A 283 8.71 -15.08 4.92
N LYS A 284 9.46 -14.73 3.87
CA LYS A 284 10.80 -14.15 4.00
C LYS A 284 10.75 -12.81 4.74
N PHE A 285 9.86 -11.90 4.33
CA PHE A 285 9.64 -10.62 5.00
C PHE A 285 9.25 -10.80 6.47
N ALA A 286 8.24 -11.63 6.75
CA ALA A 286 7.74 -11.89 8.10
C ALA A 286 8.82 -12.47 9.03
N SER A 287 9.71 -13.32 8.51
CA SER A 287 10.83 -13.88 9.28
C SER A 287 11.89 -12.84 9.70
N LYS A 288 11.90 -11.66 9.08
CA LYS A 288 12.95 -10.65 9.24
C LYS A 288 12.47 -9.31 9.77
N ARG A 289 11.17 -8.99 9.67
CA ARG A 289 10.63 -7.68 10.02
C ARG A 289 10.91 -7.24 11.46
N GLU A 290 10.90 -8.15 12.43
CA GLU A 290 11.19 -7.81 13.84
C GLU A 290 12.64 -7.38 14.02
N GLU A 291 13.56 -8.02 13.29
CA GLU A 291 14.98 -7.65 13.27
C GLU A 291 15.16 -6.25 12.65
N TRP A 292 14.48 -5.98 11.54
CA TRP A 292 14.55 -4.71 10.81
C TRP A 292 13.88 -3.55 11.56
N ALA A 293 12.83 -3.84 12.34
CA ALA A 293 12.14 -2.85 13.16
C ALA A 293 13.08 -2.22 14.18
N LEU A 294 13.87 -3.03 14.88
CA LEU A 294 14.73 -2.54 15.97
C LEU A 294 16.13 -2.15 15.49
N ASN A 295 16.67 -2.81 14.46
CA ASN A 295 18.03 -2.59 13.99
C ASN A 295 18.08 -1.83 12.66
N ASN A 296 19.06 -0.95 12.51
CA ASN A 296 19.28 -0.22 11.26
C ASN A 296 20.02 -1.11 10.23
N ARG A 297 19.28 -1.97 9.53
CA ARG A 297 19.77 -2.90 8.49
C ARG A 297 19.47 -2.44 7.06
N TYR A 298 19.34 -1.12 6.87
CA TYR A 298 18.97 -0.52 5.59
C TYR A 298 19.90 -0.94 4.46
N ILE A 299 19.31 -1.21 3.29
CA ILE A 299 20.01 -1.40 2.03
C ILE A 299 19.65 -0.24 1.11
N ASN A 300 20.67 0.36 0.48
CA ASN A 300 20.49 1.30 -0.60
C ASN A 300 20.90 0.60 -1.90
N PRO A 301 19.95 0.15 -2.74
CA PRO A 301 20.26 -0.65 -3.93
C PRO A 301 20.92 0.16 -5.05
N GLY A 302 20.86 1.50 -5.00
CA GLY A 302 21.32 2.37 -6.10
C GLY A 302 20.34 2.40 -7.30
N PRO A 303 20.71 3.16 -8.35
CA PRO A 303 19.92 3.26 -9.59
C PRO A 303 19.88 1.97 -10.42
#